data_AF-A0A5J4KHN3-F1
#
_entry.id   AF-A0A5J4KHN3-F1
#
_cell.length_a   1.000
_cell.length_b   1.000
_cell.length_c   1.000
_cell.angle_alpha   90.00
_cell.angle_beta   90.00
_cell.angle_gamma   90.00
#
_symmetry.space_group_name_H-M   'P 1'
#
loop_
_entity.id
_entity.type
_entity.pdbx_description
1 polymer ?
#
loop_
_entity_poly.entity_id
_entity_poly.type
_entity_poly.pdbx_seq_one_letter_code
_entity_poly.pdbx_strand_id
1 'polypeptide(L)'
;MRNTFFMALFYSVKRKKLVLSLSIVLLSIFSILLAPGRALAETTPGGDVSNPVIRAVDIAKPAVVRIITTLGGRLTVHFTDQQSATFPLSGGNYNLKLSGSGTFISSHGDILTADHVIQPPRDKSMDDVLEMTAAKDVADYVNQTFHPTTPYTDQDTYANMHYGIFRSTSSYKKPTSEVYLSKDYAGVINATKLSEVSQNLHASVDQIKKESAVDEKDVAIIHINMDDTPSVHLGDSSNVSQQDELTIIGFPGNGDLGDPQTPDPTSFLTSSVNKIYVSSIKTSGGVVRLFR
;
A
#
# COMPACT_ATOMS: atom_id res chain seq x y z
N MET A 1 62.31 -26.37 64.57
CA MET A 1 61.16 -25.53 64.99
C MET A 1 60.76 -24.67 63.79
N ARG A 2 59.46 -24.59 63.45
CA ARG A 2 58.82 -23.91 62.29
C ARG A 2 59.00 -24.61 60.94
N ASN A 3 57.93 -25.26 60.44
CA ASN A 3 57.49 -25.26 59.02
C ASN A 3 56.35 -26.26 58.68
N THR A 4 55.32 -26.39 59.52
CA THR A 4 54.14 -27.23 59.17
C THR A 4 52.79 -26.54 59.32
N PHE A 5 52.73 -25.28 59.75
CA PHE A 5 51.45 -24.59 60.00
C PHE A 5 50.94 -23.72 58.84
N PHE A 6 51.75 -23.49 57.79
CA PHE A 6 51.39 -22.56 56.71
C PHE A 6 50.61 -23.20 55.54
N MET A 7 50.58 -24.53 55.41
CA MET A 7 50.00 -25.19 54.23
C MET A 7 48.49 -25.48 54.33
N ALA A 8 47.95 -25.64 55.54
CA ALA A 8 46.53 -25.95 55.74
C ALA A 8 45.61 -24.72 55.55
N LEU A 9 46.13 -23.50 55.77
CA LEU A 9 45.34 -22.27 55.66
C LEU A 9 45.06 -21.88 54.19
N PHE A 10 46.00 -22.14 53.27
CA PHE A 10 45.86 -21.77 51.86
C PHE A 10 44.88 -22.66 51.08
N TYR A 11 44.74 -23.94 51.45
CA TYR A 11 43.78 -24.85 50.82
C TYR A 11 42.33 -24.53 51.20
N SER A 12 42.10 -24.06 52.44
CA SER A 12 40.78 -23.67 52.94
C SER A 12 40.27 -22.39 52.27
N VAL A 13 41.14 -21.39 52.09
CA VAL A 13 40.74 -20.11 51.47
C VAL A 13 40.46 -20.25 49.98
N LYS A 14 41.21 -21.08 49.24
CA LYS A 14 40.96 -21.34 47.81
C LYS A 14 39.64 -22.08 47.57
N ARG A 15 39.28 -23.06 48.42
CA ARG A 15 37.96 -23.72 48.35
C ARG A 15 36.81 -22.76 48.69
N LYS A 16 36.97 -21.89 49.69
CA LYS A 16 35.94 -20.89 50.02
C LYS A 16 35.73 -19.86 48.90
N LYS A 17 36.81 -19.40 48.24
CA LYS A 17 36.71 -18.51 47.08
C LYS A 17 36.08 -19.18 45.87
N LEU A 18 36.42 -20.45 45.60
CA LEU A 18 35.85 -21.23 44.50
C LEU A 18 34.34 -21.47 44.70
N VAL A 19 33.93 -21.85 45.92
CA VAL A 19 32.51 -22.04 46.27
C VAL A 19 31.76 -20.71 46.18
N LEU A 20 32.34 -19.61 46.67
CA LEU A 20 31.71 -18.29 46.56
C LEU A 20 31.54 -17.85 45.11
N SER A 21 32.55 -18.05 44.24
CA SER A 21 32.42 -17.74 42.81
C SER A 21 31.39 -18.62 42.11
N LEU A 22 31.29 -19.91 42.46
CA LEU A 22 30.30 -20.82 41.88
C LEU A 22 28.88 -20.45 42.34
N SER A 23 28.72 -20.04 43.60
CA SER A 23 27.44 -19.56 44.13
C SER A 23 27.01 -18.24 43.51
N ILE A 24 27.92 -17.31 43.21
CA ILE A 24 27.60 -16.06 42.51
C ILE A 24 27.20 -16.35 41.05
N VAL A 25 27.89 -17.27 40.37
CA VAL A 25 27.52 -17.72 39.02
C VAL A 25 26.17 -18.43 39.01
N LEU A 26 25.89 -19.31 39.97
CA LEU A 26 24.57 -19.94 40.09
C LEU A 26 23.47 -18.92 40.43
N LEU A 27 23.72 -17.94 41.31
CA LEU A 27 22.74 -16.89 41.62
C LEU A 27 22.44 -16.00 40.41
N SER A 28 23.45 -15.69 39.59
CA SER A 28 23.28 -14.90 38.38
C SER A 28 22.55 -15.68 37.28
N ILE A 29 22.81 -16.99 37.13
CA ILE A 29 22.01 -17.86 36.25
C ILE A 29 20.56 -17.99 36.75
N PHE A 30 20.34 -18.06 38.06
CA PHE A 30 18.99 -18.11 38.64
C PHE A 30 18.23 -16.78 38.50
N SER A 31 18.94 -15.66 38.47
CA SER A 31 18.37 -14.32 38.22
C SER A 31 17.91 -14.14 36.77
N ILE A 32 18.56 -14.81 35.81
CA ILE A 32 18.13 -14.85 34.39
C ILE A 32 16.86 -15.70 34.23
N LEU A 33 16.67 -16.73 35.06
CA LEU A 33 15.48 -17.60 35.03
C LEU A 33 14.27 -17.02 35.78
N LEU A 34 14.48 -16.10 36.73
CA LEU A 34 13.43 -15.49 37.56
C LEU A 34 12.85 -14.19 37.00
N ALA A 35 13.42 -13.67 35.92
CA ALA A 35 12.86 -12.55 35.19
C ALA A 35 12.55 -12.96 33.74
N PRO A 36 11.41 -13.63 33.48
CA PRO A 36 10.68 -13.27 32.29
C PRO A 36 10.22 -11.84 32.53
N GLY A 37 11.10 -10.87 32.27
CA GLY A 37 10.63 -9.56 31.85
C GLY A 37 9.69 -9.89 30.72
N ARG A 38 8.38 -9.76 30.97
CA ARG A 38 7.40 -9.85 29.89
C ARG A 38 7.83 -8.72 28.96
N ALA A 39 8.51 -9.08 27.88
CA ALA A 39 8.49 -8.25 26.70
C ALA A 39 7.00 -8.18 26.36
N LEU A 40 6.35 -7.12 26.80
CA LEU A 40 5.09 -6.72 26.23
C LEU A 40 5.47 -6.31 24.82
N ALA A 41 5.41 -7.27 23.89
CA ALA A 41 5.28 -6.93 22.50
C ALA A 41 4.14 -5.92 22.43
N GLU A 42 4.41 -4.76 21.83
CA GLU A 42 3.40 -3.77 21.57
C GLU A 42 2.23 -4.47 20.89
N THR A 43 1.08 -4.53 21.57
CA THR A 43 -0.09 -5.26 21.09
C THR A 43 -0.69 -4.49 19.94
N THR A 44 -0.22 -4.73 18.72
CA THR A 44 -0.98 -4.56 17.48
C THR A 44 -0.25 -5.31 16.36
N PRO A 45 -0.92 -6.24 15.62
CA PRO A 45 -2.36 -6.34 15.38
C PRO A 45 -3.16 -6.99 16.53
N GLY A 46 -4.37 -6.46 16.78
CA GLY A 46 -5.06 -6.57 18.06
C GLY A 46 -6.44 -7.21 17.98
N GLY A 47 -6.49 -8.53 17.90
CA GLY A 47 -7.69 -9.31 18.19
C GLY A 47 -7.40 -10.53 19.07
N ASP A 48 -8.41 -11.38 19.27
CA ASP A 48 -8.23 -12.65 19.99
C ASP A 48 -7.40 -13.62 19.14
N VAL A 49 -6.09 -13.72 19.42
CA VAL A 49 -5.17 -14.62 18.70
C VAL A 49 -5.47 -16.10 18.88
N SER A 50 -6.37 -16.47 19.81
CA SER A 50 -6.90 -17.82 19.89
C SER A 50 -7.93 -18.11 18.79
N ASN A 51 -8.55 -17.07 18.22
CA ASN A 51 -9.38 -17.18 17.04
C ASN A 51 -8.47 -17.36 15.79
N PRO A 52 -8.59 -18.49 15.07
CA PRO A 52 -7.72 -18.79 13.94
C PRO A 52 -7.89 -17.80 12.77
N VAL A 53 -9.07 -17.19 12.60
CA VAL A 53 -9.32 -16.21 11.54
C VAL A 53 -8.60 -14.90 11.85
N ILE A 54 -8.73 -14.40 13.08
CA ILE A 54 -8.03 -13.17 13.51
C ILE A 54 -6.53 -13.39 13.40
N ARG A 55 -6.02 -14.53 13.89
CA ARG A 55 -4.60 -14.86 13.76
C ARG A 55 -4.12 -14.89 12.31
N ALA A 56 -4.91 -15.44 11.39
CA ALA A 56 -4.55 -15.47 9.97
C ALA A 56 -4.50 -14.06 9.37
N VAL A 57 -5.43 -13.19 9.75
CA VAL A 57 -5.44 -11.78 9.35
C VAL A 57 -4.20 -11.07 9.90
N ASP A 58 -3.90 -11.21 11.18
CA ASP A 58 -2.77 -10.54 11.83
C ASP A 58 -1.42 -10.95 11.20
N ILE A 59 -1.31 -12.20 10.74
CA ILE A 59 -0.14 -12.68 9.99
C ILE A 59 -0.09 -12.09 8.57
N ALA A 60 -1.24 -11.92 7.92
CA ALA A 60 -1.32 -11.50 6.51
C ALA A 60 -1.25 -9.97 6.29
N LYS A 61 -1.78 -9.16 7.22
CA LYS A 61 -1.86 -7.69 7.07
C LYS A 61 -0.52 -7.02 6.73
N PRO A 62 0.62 -7.40 7.33
CA PRO A 62 1.92 -6.80 6.97
C PRO A 62 2.32 -7.02 5.50
N ALA A 63 1.84 -8.08 4.85
CA ALA A 63 2.11 -8.37 3.44
C ALA A 63 1.24 -7.57 2.46
N VAL A 64 0.18 -6.92 2.94
CA VAL A 64 -0.71 -6.10 2.11
C VAL A 64 -0.09 -4.73 1.93
N VAL A 65 -0.07 -4.26 0.68
CA VAL A 65 0.55 -2.99 0.30
C VAL A 65 -0.44 -2.07 -0.39
N ARG A 66 -0.18 -0.78 -0.27
CA ARG A 66 -0.89 0.26 -1.02
C ARG A 66 -0.09 0.61 -2.26
N ILE A 67 -0.74 0.60 -3.41
CA ILE A 67 -0.11 0.96 -4.68
C ILE A 67 -0.70 2.29 -5.13
N ILE A 68 0.16 3.24 -5.50
CA ILE A 68 -0.23 4.51 -6.08
C ILE A 68 0.37 4.61 -7.46
N THR A 69 -0.50 4.66 -8.45
CA THR A 69 -0.11 4.82 -9.84
C THR A 69 -0.39 6.23 -10.29
N THR A 70 0.66 6.89 -10.77
CA THR A 70 0.58 8.24 -11.32
C THR A 70 0.64 8.18 -12.83
N LEU A 71 -0.29 8.88 -13.47
CA LEU A 71 -0.39 9.03 -14.92
C LEU A 71 -0.33 10.52 -15.26
N GLY A 72 0.67 10.91 -16.05
CA GLY A 72 0.74 12.27 -16.57
C GLY A 72 -0.25 12.45 -17.72
N GLY A 73 -1.25 13.32 -17.56
CA GLY A 73 -2.24 13.66 -18.59
C GLY A 73 -2.04 15.06 -19.17
N ARG A 74 -2.34 15.22 -20.46
CA ARG A 74 -2.51 16.52 -21.14
C ARG A 74 -3.82 16.52 -21.89
N LEU A 75 -4.52 17.64 -21.83
CA LEU A 75 -5.82 17.80 -22.48
C LEU A 75 -5.72 18.85 -23.59
N THR A 76 -6.04 18.49 -24.82
CA THR A 76 -6.19 19.47 -25.91
C THR A 76 -7.66 19.77 -26.07
N VAL A 77 -8.03 21.05 -25.95
CA VAL A 77 -9.40 21.51 -26.12
C VAL A 77 -9.50 22.30 -27.42
N HIS A 78 -10.46 21.94 -28.26
CA HIS A 78 -10.77 22.58 -29.53
C HIS A 78 -11.98 23.50 -29.33
N PHE A 79 -11.72 24.80 -29.15
CA PHE A 79 -12.76 25.81 -28.92
C PHE A 79 -13.46 26.21 -30.22
N THR A 80 -12.72 26.22 -31.33
CA THR A 80 -13.23 26.38 -32.70
C THR A 80 -12.42 25.50 -33.65
N ASP A 81 -12.80 25.46 -34.93
CA ASP A 81 -12.05 24.70 -35.95
C ASP A 81 -10.61 25.20 -36.16
N GLN A 82 -10.31 26.43 -35.75
CA GLN A 82 -8.98 27.05 -35.90
C GLN A 82 -8.29 27.32 -34.57
N GLN A 83 -9.02 27.30 -33.44
CA GLN A 83 -8.48 27.62 -32.13
C GLN A 83 -8.49 26.40 -31.21
N SER A 84 -7.29 25.98 -30.81
CA SER A 84 -7.11 24.90 -29.85
C SER A 84 -6.01 25.27 -28.86
N ALA A 85 -6.09 24.74 -27.64
CA ALA A 85 -5.03 24.87 -26.65
C ALA A 85 -4.81 23.55 -25.92
N THR A 86 -3.55 23.25 -25.58
CA THR A 86 -3.20 22.05 -24.80
C THR A 86 -2.80 22.43 -23.39
N PHE A 87 -3.49 21.84 -22.43
CA PHE A 87 -3.38 22.10 -21.01
C PHE A 87 -2.56 21.01 -20.29
N PRO A 88 -1.74 21.37 -19.28
CA PRO A 88 -1.50 22.74 -18.79
C PRO A 88 -0.75 23.61 -19.81
N LEU A 89 -1.10 24.90 -19.87
CA LEU A 89 -0.52 25.88 -20.81
C LEU A 89 0.97 26.14 -20.53
N SER A 90 1.39 26.02 -19.27
CA SER A 90 2.79 26.13 -18.85
C SER A 90 3.68 24.98 -19.34
N GLY A 91 3.11 23.99 -20.03
CA GLY A 91 3.77 22.72 -20.32
C GLY A 91 3.56 21.69 -19.20
N GLY A 92 4.31 20.60 -19.21
CA GLY A 92 4.16 19.55 -18.19
C GLY A 92 2.90 18.69 -18.36
N ASN A 93 2.37 18.14 -17.26
CA ASN A 93 1.22 17.24 -17.27
C ASN A 93 0.43 17.40 -15.96
N TYR A 94 -0.87 17.15 -16.00
CA TYR A 94 -1.65 16.88 -14.79
C TYR A 94 -1.26 15.51 -14.25
N ASN A 95 -1.01 15.43 -12.94
CA ASN A 95 -0.70 14.17 -12.28
C ASN A 95 -2.00 13.52 -11.81
N LEU A 96 -2.53 12.61 -12.62
CA LEU A 96 -3.71 11.81 -12.27
C LEU A 96 -3.23 10.64 -11.41
N LYS A 97 -3.85 10.45 -10.26
CA LYS A 97 -3.48 9.38 -9.32
C LYS A 97 -4.60 8.37 -9.21
N LEU A 98 -4.25 7.10 -9.38
CA LEU A 98 -5.06 5.96 -9.00
C LEU A 98 -4.42 5.30 -7.78
N SER A 99 -5.24 4.79 -6.87
CA SER A 99 -4.75 3.95 -5.77
C SER A 99 -5.43 2.60 -5.76
N GLY A 100 -4.68 1.60 -5.33
CA GLY A 100 -5.15 0.22 -5.23
C GLY A 100 -4.38 -0.55 -4.17
N SER A 101 -4.71 -1.83 -4.07
CA SER A 101 -4.07 -2.76 -3.13
C SER A 101 -3.25 -3.79 -3.88
N GLY A 102 -2.19 -4.27 -3.24
CA GLY A 102 -1.48 -5.48 -3.64
C GLY A 102 -1.16 -6.34 -2.43
N THR A 103 -0.61 -7.52 -2.67
CA THR A 103 -0.07 -8.36 -1.60
C THR A 103 1.21 -9.02 -2.06
N PHE A 104 2.24 -8.98 -1.23
CA PHE A 104 3.46 -9.73 -1.48
C PHE A 104 3.19 -11.24 -1.51
N ILE A 105 3.70 -11.89 -2.56
CA ILE A 105 3.62 -13.34 -2.77
C ILE A 105 4.99 -14.01 -2.72
N SER A 106 6.06 -13.22 -2.55
CA SER A 106 7.42 -13.70 -2.30
C SER A 106 8.12 -12.82 -1.27
N SER A 107 9.23 -13.33 -0.71
CA SER A 107 10.14 -12.58 0.15
C SER A 107 11.14 -11.70 -0.62
N HIS A 108 10.94 -11.59 -1.94
CA HIS A 108 11.82 -10.89 -2.87
C HIS A 108 11.04 -9.83 -3.65
N GLY A 109 10.08 -9.16 -3.01
CA GLY A 109 9.42 -8.00 -3.59
C GLY A 109 8.39 -8.27 -4.68
N ASP A 110 8.00 -9.52 -4.96
CA ASP A 110 6.94 -9.80 -5.93
C ASP A 110 5.55 -9.60 -5.29
N ILE A 111 4.71 -8.81 -5.96
CA ILE A 111 3.40 -8.39 -5.48
C ILE A 111 2.34 -8.79 -6.50
N LEU A 112 1.29 -9.47 -6.02
CA LEU A 112 0.06 -9.72 -6.77
C LEU A 112 -0.89 -8.53 -6.60
N THR A 113 -1.39 -7.99 -7.70
CA THR A 113 -2.35 -6.88 -7.72
C THR A 113 -3.29 -6.99 -8.93
N ALA A 114 -4.22 -6.06 -9.07
CA ALA A 114 -5.03 -5.93 -10.28
C ALA A 114 -4.26 -5.19 -11.37
N ASP A 115 -4.48 -5.56 -12.64
CA ASP A 115 -3.78 -4.95 -13.76
C ASP A 115 -4.16 -3.46 -13.92
N HIS A 116 -5.43 -3.12 -13.77
CA HIS A 116 -5.86 -1.71 -13.85
C HIS A 116 -5.23 -0.80 -12.79
N VAL A 117 -4.73 -1.37 -11.68
CA VAL A 117 -4.05 -0.58 -10.64
C VAL A 117 -2.71 -0.05 -11.16
N ILE A 118 -1.98 -0.83 -11.96
CA ILE A 118 -0.65 -0.46 -12.50
C ILE A 118 -0.70 0.00 -13.95
N GLN A 119 -1.75 -0.39 -14.67
CA GLN A 119 -2.08 0.07 -16.02
C GLN A 119 -3.53 0.56 -16.08
N PRO A 120 -3.80 1.77 -15.58
CA PRO A 120 -5.14 2.32 -15.60
C PRO A 120 -5.71 2.35 -17.03
N PRO A 121 -6.98 1.92 -17.23
CA PRO A 121 -7.61 1.98 -18.53
C PRO A 121 -7.66 3.44 -19.00
N ARG A 122 -7.41 3.64 -20.29
CA ARG A 122 -7.48 4.96 -20.95
C ARG A 122 -8.83 5.10 -21.64
N ASP A 123 -9.88 5.00 -20.82
CA ASP A 123 -11.27 5.10 -21.27
C ASP A 123 -11.90 6.43 -20.85
N LYS A 124 -13.20 6.59 -21.14
CA LYS A 124 -13.92 7.83 -20.85
C LYS A 124 -13.88 8.22 -19.36
N SER A 125 -13.79 7.26 -18.44
CA SER A 125 -13.71 7.59 -17.01
C SER A 125 -12.41 8.31 -16.66
N MET A 126 -11.30 7.91 -17.29
CA MET A 126 -10.02 8.60 -17.14
C MET A 126 -10.01 9.95 -17.86
N ASP A 127 -10.69 10.05 -19.00
CA ASP A 127 -10.91 11.32 -19.68
C ASP A 127 -11.73 12.28 -18.81
N ASP A 128 -12.80 11.83 -18.17
CA ASP A 128 -13.64 12.63 -17.27
C ASP A 128 -12.83 13.20 -16.09
N VAL A 129 -11.96 12.39 -15.48
CA VAL A 129 -11.07 12.85 -14.40
C VAL A 129 -10.09 13.90 -14.91
N LEU A 130 -9.52 13.71 -16.10
CA LEU A 130 -8.61 14.68 -16.70
C LEU A 130 -9.33 15.99 -17.07
N GLU A 131 -10.53 15.90 -17.63
CA GLU A 131 -11.39 17.03 -17.97
C GLU A 131 -11.74 17.83 -16.72
N MET A 132 -12.17 17.16 -15.64
CA MET A 132 -12.45 17.80 -14.35
C MET A 132 -11.20 18.46 -13.77
N THR A 133 -10.04 17.80 -13.86
CA THR A 133 -8.77 18.35 -13.36
C THR A 133 -8.33 19.60 -14.14
N ALA A 134 -8.52 19.60 -15.46
CA ALA A 134 -8.13 20.69 -16.33
C ALA A 134 -9.16 21.84 -16.39
N ALA A 135 -10.40 21.60 -15.95
CA ALA A 135 -11.53 22.50 -16.15
C ALA A 135 -11.24 23.94 -15.72
N LYS A 136 -10.63 24.12 -14.54
CA LYS A 136 -10.26 25.46 -14.07
C LYS A 136 -9.30 26.19 -15.03
N ASP A 137 -8.28 25.51 -15.53
CA ASP A 137 -7.31 26.12 -16.46
C ASP A 137 -7.97 26.44 -17.81
N VAL A 138 -8.89 25.58 -18.25
CA VAL A 138 -9.70 25.82 -19.46
C VAL A 138 -10.59 27.05 -19.28
N ALA A 139 -11.25 27.19 -18.13
CA ALA A 139 -12.08 28.35 -17.80
C ALA A 139 -11.26 29.63 -17.79
N ASP A 140 -10.11 29.62 -17.11
CA ASP A 140 -9.20 30.75 -17.03
C ASP A 140 -8.73 31.16 -18.44
N TYR A 141 -8.39 30.20 -19.31
CA TYR A 141 -8.01 30.46 -20.69
C TYR A 141 -9.16 31.05 -21.53
N VAL A 142 -10.37 30.50 -21.43
CA VAL A 142 -11.53 30.97 -22.18
C VAL A 142 -11.85 32.43 -21.83
N ASN A 143 -11.87 32.73 -20.53
CA ASN A 143 -12.16 34.06 -20.02
C ASN A 143 -11.12 35.10 -20.44
N GLN A 144 -9.85 34.70 -20.46
CA GLN A 144 -8.73 35.57 -20.85
C GLN A 144 -8.61 35.74 -22.36
N THR A 145 -8.98 34.75 -23.16
CA THR A 145 -8.74 34.76 -24.61
C THR A 145 -9.94 35.28 -25.39
N PHE A 146 -11.16 34.89 -24.99
CA PHE A 146 -12.38 35.21 -25.75
C PHE A 146 -13.22 36.31 -25.10
N HIS A 147 -12.92 36.70 -23.86
CA HIS A 147 -13.62 37.75 -23.11
C HIS A 147 -15.16 37.64 -23.21
N PRO A 148 -15.75 36.49 -22.84
CA PRO A 148 -17.19 36.30 -22.93
C PRO A 148 -17.93 37.27 -22.00
N THR A 149 -19.15 37.66 -22.38
CA THR A 149 -20.00 38.56 -21.57
C THR A 149 -20.23 38.01 -20.16
N THR A 150 -20.39 36.69 -20.06
CA THR A 150 -20.45 35.96 -18.79
C THR A 150 -19.21 35.09 -18.67
N PRO A 151 -18.37 35.28 -17.64
CA PRO A 151 -17.21 34.43 -17.41
C PRO A 151 -17.61 32.97 -17.18
N TYR A 152 -16.86 32.05 -17.77
CA TYR A 152 -17.00 30.62 -17.54
C TYR A 152 -16.40 30.25 -16.19
N THR A 153 -17.09 29.39 -15.46
CA THR A 153 -16.55 28.68 -14.29
C THR A 153 -15.84 27.39 -14.70
N ASP A 154 -15.11 26.78 -13.76
CA ASP A 154 -14.60 25.42 -13.90
C ASP A 154 -15.75 24.43 -14.16
N GLN A 155 -16.87 24.55 -13.45
CA GLN A 155 -18.04 23.71 -13.68
C GLN A 155 -18.61 23.86 -15.11
N ASP A 156 -18.68 25.09 -15.63
CA ASP A 156 -19.17 25.34 -16.99
C ASP A 156 -18.26 24.68 -18.03
N THR A 157 -16.95 24.85 -17.90
CA THR A 157 -16.00 24.28 -18.86
C THR A 157 -15.93 22.76 -18.79
N TYR A 158 -15.99 22.17 -17.58
CA TYR A 158 -16.15 20.73 -17.41
C TYR A 158 -17.41 20.22 -18.12
N ALA A 159 -18.57 20.85 -17.89
CA ALA A 159 -19.82 20.47 -18.54
C ALA A 159 -19.72 20.59 -20.07
N ASN A 160 -19.12 21.66 -20.59
CA ASN A 160 -18.94 21.84 -22.03
C ASN A 160 -18.03 20.77 -22.64
N MET A 161 -16.97 20.35 -21.96
CA MET A 161 -16.12 19.24 -22.42
C MET A 161 -16.85 17.89 -22.32
N HIS A 162 -17.49 17.61 -21.18
CA HIS A 162 -18.18 16.35 -20.92
C HIS A 162 -19.34 16.10 -21.89
N TYR A 163 -20.11 17.14 -22.25
CA TYR A 163 -21.18 17.06 -23.24
C TYR A 163 -20.71 17.27 -24.69
N GLY A 164 -19.39 17.40 -24.93
CA GLY A 164 -18.80 17.50 -26.26
C GLY A 164 -19.04 18.82 -27.00
N ILE A 165 -19.47 19.87 -26.30
CA ILE A 165 -19.57 21.24 -26.83
C ILE A 165 -18.16 21.77 -27.11
N PHE A 166 -17.27 21.60 -26.15
CA PHE A 166 -15.83 21.71 -26.35
C PHE A 166 -15.29 20.33 -26.67
N ARG A 167 -14.89 20.11 -27.92
CA ARG A 167 -14.25 18.84 -28.29
C ARG A 167 -12.90 18.78 -27.60
N SER A 168 -12.62 17.67 -26.94
CA SER A 168 -11.38 17.43 -26.20
C SER A 168 -10.66 16.20 -26.77
N THR A 169 -9.33 16.21 -26.69
CA THR A 169 -8.49 15.04 -26.94
C THR A 169 -7.50 14.89 -25.79
N SER A 170 -7.49 13.72 -25.16
CA SER A 170 -6.57 13.38 -24.07
C SER A 170 -5.30 12.73 -24.59
N SER A 171 -4.17 13.01 -23.92
CA SER A 171 -2.91 12.32 -24.12
C SER A 171 -2.31 11.94 -22.78
N TYR A 172 -1.87 10.69 -22.65
CA TYR A 172 -1.35 10.15 -21.40
C TYR A 172 0.08 9.64 -21.55
N LYS A 173 0.91 9.89 -20.53
CA LYS A 173 2.24 9.29 -20.40
C LYS A 173 2.16 7.82 -20.03
N LYS A 174 3.31 7.14 -19.98
CA LYS A 174 3.39 5.82 -19.35
C LYS A 174 3.12 5.98 -17.84
N PRO A 175 2.29 5.12 -17.23
CA PRO A 175 2.09 5.15 -15.78
C PRO A 175 3.37 4.81 -15.03
N THR A 176 3.51 5.37 -13.83
CA THR A 176 4.55 5.01 -12.85
C THR A 176 3.88 4.68 -11.54
N SER A 177 4.29 3.58 -10.90
CA SER A 177 3.66 3.09 -9.68
C SER A 177 4.66 3.08 -8.51
N GLU A 178 4.17 3.50 -7.35
CA GLU A 178 4.90 3.44 -6.08
C GLU A 178 4.13 2.52 -5.12
N VAL A 179 4.85 1.62 -4.46
CA VAL A 179 4.30 0.70 -3.48
C VAL A 179 4.66 1.19 -2.09
N TYR A 180 3.66 1.37 -1.24
CA TYR A 180 3.81 1.73 0.17
C TYR A 180 3.45 0.52 1.05
N LEU A 181 4.30 0.24 2.03
CA LEU A 181 4.07 -0.80 3.02
C LEU A 181 2.93 -0.38 3.96
N SER A 182 2.12 -1.33 4.40
CA SER A 182 1.04 -1.05 5.35
C SER A 182 1.59 -0.59 6.69
N LYS A 183 0.77 0.15 7.44
CA LYS A 183 1.04 0.48 8.84
C LYS A 183 1.28 -0.77 9.70
N ASP A 184 0.60 -1.87 9.40
CA ASP A 184 0.78 -3.14 10.12
C ASP A 184 2.18 -3.74 9.92
N TYR A 185 2.88 -3.39 8.83
CA TYR A 185 4.29 -3.66 8.66
C TYR A 185 5.18 -2.56 9.25
N ALA A 186 4.88 -1.30 8.92
CA ALA A 186 5.71 -0.14 9.24
C ALA A 186 5.72 0.22 10.74
N GLY A 187 4.69 -0.19 11.48
CA GLY A 187 4.45 0.28 12.84
C GLY A 187 4.06 1.76 12.86
N VAL A 188 4.84 2.58 13.55
CA VAL A 188 4.59 4.02 13.67
C VAL A 188 5.08 4.76 12.43
N ILE A 189 4.16 5.46 11.74
CA ILE A 189 4.47 6.30 10.59
C ILE A 189 4.63 7.75 11.07
N ASN A 190 5.88 8.19 11.25
CA ASN A 190 6.23 9.55 11.66
C ASN A 190 6.32 10.51 10.46
N ALA A 191 5.26 10.62 9.67
CA ALA A 191 5.20 11.48 8.49
C ALA A 191 3.91 12.29 8.48
N THR A 192 3.99 13.57 8.10
CA THR A 192 2.80 14.43 7.97
C THR A 192 2.28 14.50 6.53
N LYS A 193 3.13 14.12 5.56
CA LYS A 193 2.79 14.00 4.15
C LYS A 193 3.31 12.69 3.60
N LEU A 194 2.65 12.17 2.57
CA LEU A 194 3.06 10.91 1.97
C LEU A 194 4.49 10.98 1.37
N SER A 195 4.91 12.16 0.89
CA SER A 195 6.27 12.41 0.41
C SER A 195 7.35 12.37 1.50
N GLU A 196 6.96 12.39 2.77
CA GLU A 196 7.85 12.34 3.94
C GLU A 196 7.93 10.95 4.55
N VAL A 197 7.17 9.97 4.02
CA VAL A 197 7.28 8.57 4.45
C VAL A 197 8.70 8.09 4.16
N SER A 198 9.27 7.34 5.10
CA SER A 198 10.65 6.89 5.01
C SER A 198 10.88 5.99 3.80
N GLN A 199 12.02 6.16 3.13
CA GLN A 199 12.36 5.43 1.89
C GLN A 199 12.46 3.90 2.06
N ASN A 200 12.57 3.40 3.29
CA ASN A 200 12.53 1.96 3.57
C ASN A 200 11.10 1.40 3.69
N LEU A 201 10.08 2.26 3.61
CA LEU A 201 8.66 1.90 3.71
C LEU A 201 7.91 2.04 2.39
N HIS A 202 8.60 2.38 1.31
CA HIS A 202 8.04 2.41 -0.02
C HIS A 202 9.12 2.19 -1.09
N ALA A 203 8.71 1.71 -2.26
CA ALA A 203 9.59 1.62 -3.42
C ALA A 203 8.79 1.72 -4.72
N SER A 204 9.46 2.24 -5.74
CA SER A 204 8.92 2.27 -7.10
C SER A 204 8.86 0.87 -7.70
N VAL A 205 7.82 0.60 -8.46
CA VAL A 205 7.70 -0.60 -9.29
C VAL A 205 8.76 -0.53 -10.38
N ASP A 206 9.66 -1.52 -10.41
CA ASP A 206 10.75 -1.58 -11.37
C ASP A 206 10.44 -2.51 -12.54
N GLN A 207 9.62 -3.54 -12.31
CA GLN A 207 9.24 -4.52 -13.33
C GLN A 207 7.79 -4.98 -13.18
N ILE A 208 7.11 -5.13 -14.32
CA ILE A 208 5.90 -5.95 -14.43
C ILE A 208 6.35 -7.34 -14.87
N LYS A 209 6.25 -8.33 -13.98
CA LYS A 209 6.67 -9.72 -14.25
C LYS A 209 5.66 -10.42 -15.15
N LYS A 210 4.37 -10.15 -14.94
CA LYS A 210 3.27 -10.72 -15.70
C LYS A 210 2.02 -9.88 -15.53
N GLU A 211 1.19 -9.82 -16.55
CA GLU A 211 -0.12 -9.18 -16.52
C GLU A 211 -1.09 -9.98 -17.38
N SER A 212 -2.38 -9.87 -17.07
CA SER A 212 -3.46 -10.39 -17.90
C SER A 212 -3.70 -9.48 -19.09
N ALA A 213 -4.24 -10.02 -20.19
CA ALA A 213 -4.72 -9.14 -21.26
C ALA A 213 -5.93 -8.30 -20.80
N VAL A 214 -6.22 -7.22 -21.52
CA VAL A 214 -7.25 -6.21 -21.17
C VAL A 214 -8.66 -6.83 -21.04
N ASP A 215 -8.94 -7.92 -21.76
CA ASP A 215 -10.21 -8.65 -21.76
C ASP A 215 -10.23 -9.86 -20.81
N GLU A 216 -9.17 -10.06 -20.02
CA GLU A 216 -9.01 -11.23 -19.17
C GLU A 216 -9.37 -10.96 -17.69
N LYS A 217 -8.48 -11.33 -16.76
CA LYS A 217 -8.77 -11.47 -15.33
C LYS A 217 -8.43 -10.22 -14.52
N ASP A 218 -7.84 -9.22 -15.15
CA ASP A 218 -7.41 -7.98 -14.51
C ASP A 218 -6.47 -8.27 -13.32
N VAL A 219 -5.37 -8.98 -13.61
CA VAL A 219 -4.37 -9.42 -12.63
C VAL A 219 -2.98 -9.12 -13.15
N ALA A 220 -2.12 -8.59 -12.28
CA ALA A 220 -0.70 -8.39 -12.55
C ALA A 220 0.17 -8.88 -11.39
N ILE A 221 1.38 -9.32 -11.73
CA ILE A 221 2.49 -9.53 -10.81
C ILE A 221 3.52 -8.46 -11.12
N ILE A 222 3.77 -7.59 -10.14
CA ILE A 222 4.78 -6.54 -10.20
C ILE A 222 5.92 -6.87 -9.24
N HIS A 223 7.05 -6.23 -9.45
CA HIS A 223 8.23 -6.35 -8.61
C HIS A 223 8.63 -4.97 -8.10
N ILE A 224 9.18 -4.95 -6.89
CA ILE A 224 9.90 -3.83 -6.31
C ILE A 224 11.25 -4.35 -5.81
N ASN A 225 12.26 -3.48 -5.79
CA ASN A 225 13.58 -3.83 -5.30
C ASN A 225 13.62 -3.81 -3.75
N MET A 226 12.97 -4.80 -3.13
CA MET A 226 12.99 -5.07 -1.70
C MET A 226 13.14 -6.58 -1.46
N ASP A 227 13.94 -6.93 -0.46
CA ASP A 227 14.11 -8.30 0.05
C ASP A 227 13.58 -8.39 1.48
N ASP A 228 13.42 -9.63 1.98
CA ASP A 228 12.86 -9.94 3.30
C ASP A 228 11.44 -9.37 3.50
N THR A 229 10.69 -9.32 2.40
CA THR A 229 9.31 -8.82 2.42
C THR A 229 8.38 -9.86 3.06
N PRO A 230 7.43 -9.44 3.91
CA PRO A 230 6.38 -10.35 4.40
C PRO A 230 5.59 -10.86 3.21
N SER A 231 5.26 -12.15 3.17
CA SER A 231 4.54 -12.74 2.02
C SER A 231 3.41 -13.65 2.47
N VAL A 232 2.33 -13.69 1.69
CA VAL A 232 1.25 -14.65 1.89
C VAL A 232 1.40 -15.85 0.97
N HIS A 233 1.05 -17.03 1.47
CA HIS A 233 0.93 -18.22 0.62
C HIS A 233 -0.39 -18.18 -0.15
N LEU A 234 -0.35 -18.46 -1.45
CA LEU A 234 -1.55 -18.55 -2.27
C LEU A 234 -2.22 -19.91 -2.06
N GLY A 235 -3.46 -19.89 -1.59
CA GLY A 235 -4.28 -21.10 -1.43
C GLY A 235 -4.94 -21.57 -2.71
N ASP A 236 -5.52 -22.77 -2.67
CA ASP A 236 -6.34 -23.32 -3.75
C ASP A 236 -7.80 -22.85 -3.62
N SER A 237 -8.30 -22.17 -4.65
CA SER A 237 -9.67 -21.65 -4.68
C SER A 237 -10.71 -22.68 -5.12
N SER A 238 -10.33 -23.90 -5.54
CA SER A 238 -11.28 -24.94 -5.94
C SER A 238 -12.17 -25.45 -4.79
N ASN A 239 -11.73 -25.23 -3.56
CA ASN A 239 -12.43 -25.66 -2.35
C ASN A 239 -13.34 -24.57 -1.77
N VAL A 240 -13.32 -23.37 -2.35
CA VAL A 240 -14.22 -22.29 -1.94
C VAL A 240 -15.62 -22.60 -2.42
N SER A 241 -16.59 -22.51 -1.52
CA SER A 241 -18.00 -22.77 -1.73
C SER A 241 -18.85 -21.51 -1.55
N GLN A 242 -20.07 -21.52 -2.08
CA GLN A 242 -21.06 -20.49 -1.74
C GLN A 242 -21.31 -20.51 -0.24
N GLN A 243 -21.58 -19.33 0.33
CA GLN A 243 -21.75 -19.07 1.75
C GLN A 243 -20.49 -19.16 2.62
N ASP A 244 -19.33 -19.50 2.04
CA ASP A 244 -18.07 -19.39 2.77
C ASP A 244 -17.82 -17.94 3.20
N GLU A 245 -17.41 -17.74 4.45
CA GLU A 245 -16.96 -16.44 4.96
C GLU A 245 -15.53 -16.19 4.48
N LEU A 246 -15.30 -15.05 3.81
CA LEU A 246 -13.97 -14.60 3.44
C LEU A 246 -13.64 -13.30 4.17
N THR A 247 -12.38 -13.18 4.58
CA THR A 247 -11.85 -11.91 5.08
C THR A 247 -11.02 -11.24 4.00
N ILE A 248 -11.28 -9.96 3.77
CA ILE A 248 -10.59 -9.13 2.79
C ILE A 248 -9.78 -8.10 3.54
N ILE A 249 -8.51 -7.98 3.17
CA ILE A 249 -7.59 -6.97 3.66
C ILE A 249 -7.21 -6.10 2.48
N GLY A 250 -7.28 -4.78 2.63
CA GLY A 250 -6.88 -3.87 1.55
C GLY A 250 -7.16 -2.41 1.84
N PHE A 251 -6.73 -1.58 0.91
CA PHE A 251 -6.90 -0.13 0.87
C PHE A 251 -8.08 0.22 -0.05
N PRO A 252 -9.24 0.62 0.50
CA PRO A 252 -10.38 1.00 -0.32
C PRO A 252 -10.13 2.37 -0.96
N GLY A 253 -9.89 2.42 -2.27
CA GLY A 253 -9.57 3.67 -2.97
C GLY A 253 -10.62 4.78 -2.81
N ASN A 254 -11.92 4.45 -2.83
CA ASN A 254 -13.01 5.41 -2.60
C ASN A 254 -13.41 5.55 -1.12
N GLY A 255 -12.74 4.83 -0.22
CA GLY A 255 -13.02 4.81 1.21
C GLY A 255 -12.01 5.59 2.05
N ASP A 256 -11.02 6.22 1.42
CA ASP A 256 -10.07 7.07 2.13
C ASP A 256 -10.75 8.30 2.71
N LEU A 257 -10.44 8.58 3.97
CA LEU A 257 -10.93 9.77 4.66
C LEU A 257 -9.91 10.91 4.54
N GLY A 258 -10.38 12.12 4.29
CA GLY A 258 -9.56 13.33 4.23
C GLY A 258 -9.44 13.93 2.84
N ASP A 259 -8.53 14.90 2.69
CA ASP A 259 -8.22 15.52 1.40
C ASP A 259 -7.38 14.54 0.55
N PRO A 260 -7.87 14.10 -0.64
CA PRO A 260 -7.10 13.24 -1.54
C PRO A 260 -5.77 13.82 -2.01
N GLN A 261 -5.61 15.14 -1.97
CA GLN A 261 -4.37 15.83 -2.33
C GLN A 261 -3.35 15.86 -1.20
N THR A 262 -3.81 15.82 0.05
CA THR A 262 -2.97 15.80 1.25
C THR A 262 -3.46 14.75 2.25
N PRO A 263 -3.38 13.46 1.89
CA PRO A 263 -3.84 12.40 2.78
C PRO A 263 -2.93 12.30 4.01
N ASP A 264 -3.54 12.08 5.18
CA ASP A 264 -2.80 11.73 6.39
C ASP A 264 -2.10 10.37 6.19
N PRO A 265 -0.77 10.28 6.22
CA PRO A 265 -0.06 9.04 5.88
C PRO A 265 -0.42 7.87 6.77
N THR A 266 -0.71 8.11 8.06
CA THR A 266 -1.04 7.03 9.00
C THR A 266 -2.38 6.40 8.64
N SER A 267 -3.41 7.21 8.44
CA SER A 267 -4.74 6.76 8.00
C SER A 267 -4.67 6.12 6.62
N PHE A 268 -4.00 6.78 5.68
CA PHE A 268 -3.90 6.36 4.29
C PHE A 268 -3.14 5.04 4.11
N LEU A 269 -2.20 4.72 5.01
CA LEU A 269 -1.47 3.44 5.02
C LEU A 269 -2.02 2.44 6.05
N THR A 270 -3.18 2.72 6.66
CA THR A 270 -3.91 1.73 7.46
C THR A 270 -4.88 0.94 6.57
N SER A 271 -4.68 -0.37 6.49
CA SER A 271 -5.55 -1.26 5.70
C SER A 271 -6.90 -1.49 6.40
N SER A 272 -7.96 -1.63 5.60
CA SER A 272 -9.26 -2.09 6.06
C SER A 272 -9.32 -3.60 6.14
N VAL A 273 -10.10 -4.14 7.09
CA VAL A 273 -10.40 -5.56 7.21
C VAL A 273 -11.91 -5.73 7.16
N ASN A 274 -12.42 -6.41 6.14
CA ASN A 274 -13.85 -6.61 5.93
C ASN A 274 -14.17 -8.10 5.82
N LYS A 275 -15.33 -8.49 6.33
CA LYS A 275 -15.87 -9.85 6.15
C LYS A 275 -16.95 -9.84 5.07
N ILE A 276 -16.93 -10.87 4.23
CA ILE A 276 -17.94 -11.09 3.20
C ILE A 276 -18.34 -12.57 3.19
N TYR A 277 -19.44 -12.88 2.53
CA TYR A 277 -19.81 -14.24 2.19
C TYR A 277 -19.76 -14.42 0.67
N VAL A 278 -19.35 -15.60 0.21
CA VAL A 278 -19.41 -15.94 -1.22
C VAL A 278 -20.88 -16.06 -1.62
N SER A 279 -21.42 -15.11 -2.37
CA SER A 279 -22.81 -15.17 -2.80
C SER A 279 -23.01 -16.09 -4.01
N SER A 280 -22.03 -16.13 -4.91
CA SER A 280 -22.04 -17.04 -6.05
C SER A 280 -20.63 -17.33 -6.59
N ILE A 281 -20.53 -18.50 -7.25
CA ILE A 281 -19.34 -18.96 -7.96
C ILE A 281 -19.70 -19.06 -9.43
N LYS A 282 -18.98 -18.36 -10.30
CA LYS A 282 -19.14 -18.48 -11.77
C LYS A 282 -17.88 -19.05 -12.39
N THR A 283 -18.04 -19.93 -13.36
CA THR A 283 -16.93 -20.48 -14.14
C THR A 283 -16.87 -19.84 -15.52
N SER A 284 -15.69 -19.38 -15.92
CA SER A 284 -15.38 -19.03 -17.31
C SER A 284 -14.13 -19.78 -17.72
N GLY A 285 -14.23 -20.61 -18.76
CA GLY A 285 -13.10 -21.41 -19.27
C GLY A 285 -12.48 -22.38 -18.24
N GLY A 286 -13.25 -22.88 -17.27
CA GLY A 286 -12.76 -23.80 -16.23
C GLY A 286 -12.16 -23.14 -14.98
N VAL A 287 -12.27 -21.82 -14.83
CA VAL A 287 -11.76 -21.08 -13.66
C VAL A 287 -12.89 -20.39 -12.88
N VAL A 288 -12.85 -20.50 -11.56
CA VAL A 288 -13.80 -19.96 -10.59
C VAL A 288 -13.58 -18.45 -10.38
N ARG A 289 -14.63 -17.64 -10.58
CA ARG A 289 -14.77 -16.25 -10.14
C ARG A 289 -15.77 -16.17 -8.98
N LEU A 290 -15.37 -15.53 -7.89
CA LEU A 290 -16.21 -15.29 -6.71
C LEU A 290 -16.90 -13.93 -6.86
N PHE A 291 -18.22 -13.90 -6.69
CA PHE A 291 -18.98 -12.65 -6.66
C PHE A 291 -19.47 -12.38 -5.23
N ARG A 292 -19.60 -11.08 -4.94
CA ARG A 292 -20.12 -10.53 -3.68
C ARG A 292 -21.54 -10.08 -3.94
#